data_AF-A0A5J4T3W9-F1
#
_entry.id   AF-A0A5J4T3W9-F1
#
_cell.length_a   1.000
_cell.length_b   1.000
_cell.length_c   1.000
_cell.angle_alpha   90.00
_cell.angle_beta   90.00
_cell.angle_gamma   90.00
#
_symmetry.space_group_name_H-M   'P 1'
#
loop_
_entity.id
_entity.type
_entity.pdbx_description
1 polymer ?
#
loop_
_entity_poly.entity_id
_entity_poly.type
_entity_poly.pdbx_seq_one_letter_code
_entity_poly.pdbx_strand_id
1 'polypeptide(L)'
;MDKTLIDIWKQVEAGTHALNAFIDSGIPPVYLRRIAPFLKNYNKTKELLTIHIEKEEQKQAPQVPPIQLRLPFDSEFFEKTWTYWKEYRLEKFEKIYTGREEQMALNYLYKLSNGDSQTAILCLEYNMANGCNKMYPLPEKKTTQTKKTKSNELDDY
;
A
#
# COMPACT_ATOMS: atom_id res chain seq x y z
N MET A 1 -10.19 -12.26 -18.75
CA MET A 1 -8.91 -12.36 -19.47
C MET A 1 -9.18 -12.02 -20.91
N ASP A 2 -8.35 -11.17 -21.51
CA ASP A 2 -8.55 -10.80 -22.92
C ASP A 2 -8.34 -12.05 -23.78
N LYS A 3 -9.41 -12.51 -24.44
CA LYS A 3 -9.39 -13.71 -25.28
C LYS A 3 -8.33 -13.61 -26.38
N THR A 4 -8.04 -12.41 -26.86
CA THR A 4 -7.06 -12.17 -27.91
C THR A 4 -5.63 -12.49 -27.44
N LEU A 5 -5.28 -12.15 -26.19
CA LEU A 5 -3.95 -12.39 -25.63
C LEU A 5 -3.67 -13.89 -25.45
N ILE A 6 -4.67 -14.65 -24.98
CA ILE A 6 -4.59 -16.10 -24.85
C ILE A 6 -4.37 -16.76 -26.21
N ASP A 7 -5.11 -16.31 -27.24
CA ASP A 7 -5.00 -16.88 -28.58
C ASP A 7 -3.66 -16.55 -29.23
N ILE A 8 -3.11 -15.35 -29.01
CA ILE A 8 -1.75 -14.99 -29.42
C ILE A 8 -0.72 -15.90 -28.73
N TRP A 9 -0.86 -16.13 -27.43
CA TRP A 9 0.08 -16.99 -26.69
C TRP A 9 0.10 -18.43 -27.22
N LYS A 10 -1.08 -19.01 -27.50
CA LYS A 10 -1.19 -20.35 -28.12
C LYS A 10 -0.49 -20.43 -29.48
N GLN A 11 -0.60 -19.37 -30.30
CA GLN A 11 0.12 -19.32 -31.59
C GLN A 11 1.64 -19.25 -31.40
N VAL A 12 2.10 -18.49 -30.41
CA VAL A 12 3.54 -18.41 -30.06
C VAL A 12 4.05 -19.75 -29.54
N GLU A 13 3.28 -20.48 -28.75
CA GLU A 13 3.63 -21.83 -28.29
C GLU A 13 3.71 -22.84 -29.42
N ALA A 14 2.71 -22.86 -30.31
CA ALA A 14 2.72 -23.71 -31.50
C ALA A 14 3.94 -23.43 -32.39
N GLY A 15 4.27 -22.15 -32.59
CA GLY A 15 5.48 -21.73 -33.31
C GLY A 15 6.78 -22.15 -32.60
N THR A 16 6.83 -22.06 -31.26
CA THR A 16 7.98 -22.54 -30.47
C THR A 16 8.18 -24.04 -30.69
N HIS A 17 7.10 -24.82 -30.64
CA HIS A 17 7.15 -26.26 -30.82
C HIS A 17 7.65 -26.64 -32.21
N ALA A 18 7.13 -25.99 -33.25
CA ALA A 18 7.59 -26.20 -34.63
C ALA A 18 9.08 -25.83 -34.82
N LEU A 19 9.54 -24.74 -34.20
CA LEU A 19 10.94 -24.31 -34.24
C LEU A 19 11.85 -25.32 -33.54
N ASN A 20 11.46 -25.81 -32.36
CA ASN A 20 12.22 -26.82 -31.64
C ASN A 20 12.30 -28.14 -32.42
N ALA A 21 11.17 -28.61 -32.98
CA ALA A 21 11.16 -29.78 -33.84
C ALA A 21 12.09 -29.63 -35.06
N PHE A 22 12.15 -28.44 -35.67
CA PHE A 22 13.08 -28.16 -36.75
C PHE A 22 14.54 -28.21 -36.29
N ILE A 23 14.85 -27.65 -35.12
CA ILE A 23 16.19 -27.72 -34.53
C ILE A 23 16.60 -29.17 -34.25
N ASP A 24 15.71 -29.93 -33.62
CA ASP A 24 15.91 -31.33 -33.22
C ASP A 24 16.00 -32.27 -34.43
N SER A 25 15.48 -31.88 -35.59
CA SER A 25 15.58 -32.64 -36.84
C SER A 25 17.01 -32.70 -37.44
N GLY A 26 17.98 -32.01 -36.83
CA GLY A 26 19.40 -32.18 -37.13
C GLY A 26 20.04 -31.02 -37.91
N ILE A 27 19.83 -29.78 -37.45
CA ILE A 27 20.47 -28.60 -38.05
C ILE A 27 22.00 -28.68 -37.83
N PRO A 28 22.84 -28.46 -38.87
CA PRO A 28 24.27 -28.46 -38.70
C PRO A 28 24.76 -27.38 -37.71
N PRO A 29 25.82 -27.65 -36.90
CA PRO A 29 26.27 -26.75 -35.82
C PRO A 29 26.61 -25.31 -36.25
N VAL A 30 27.05 -25.12 -37.50
CA VAL A 30 27.36 -23.80 -38.07
C VAL A 30 26.11 -22.92 -38.16
N TYR A 31 24.96 -23.50 -38.53
CA TYR A 31 23.69 -22.78 -38.57
C TYR A 31 23.13 -22.55 -37.17
N LEU A 32 23.28 -23.51 -36.24
CA LEU A 32 22.92 -23.33 -34.84
C LEU A 32 23.63 -22.14 -34.20
N ARG A 33 24.93 -21.98 -34.45
CA ARG A 33 25.71 -20.83 -33.96
C ARG A 33 25.21 -19.50 -34.52
N ARG A 34 24.73 -19.48 -35.78
CA ARG A 34 24.17 -18.26 -36.41
C ARG A 34 22.80 -17.88 -35.85
N ILE A 35 21.97 -18.87 -35.48
CA ILE A 35 20.63 -18.61 -34.92
C ILE A 35 20.63 -18.47 -33.39
N ALA A 36 21.71 -18.81 -32.69
CA ALA A 36 21.81 -18.72 -31.23
C ALA A 36 21.44 -17.33 -30.65
N PRO A 37 21.85 -16.19 -31.24
CA PRO A 37 21.42 -14.88 -30.76
C PRO A 37 19.90 -14.66 -30.89
N PHE A 38 19.31 -15.16 -31.98
CA PHE A 38 17.86 -15.12 -32.19
C PHE A 38 17.14 -15.95 -31.13
N LEU A 39 17.57 -17.19 -30.89
CA LEU A 39 16.98 -18.07 -29.86
C LEU A 39 17.06 -17.45 -28.47
N LYS A 40 18.20 -16.84 -28.12
CA LYS A 40 18.36 -16.12 -26.85
C LYS A 40 17.34 -14.99 -26.70
N ASN A 41 17.20 -14.15 -27.73
CA ASN A 41 16.25 -13.05 -27.71
C ASN A 41 14.80 -13.54 -27.70
N TYR A 42 14.48 -14.57 -28.47
CA TYR A 42 13.16 -15.19 -28.54
C TYR A 42 12.72 -15.74 -27.17
N ASN A 43 13.58 -16.51 -26.51
CA ASN A 43 13.29 -17.05 -25.18
C ASN A 43 13.11 -15.95 -24.13
N LYS A 44 13.94 -14.90 -24.18
CA LYS A 44 13.78 -13.73 -23.29
C LYS A 44 12.44 -13.02 -23.53
N THR A 45 12.04 -12.83 -24.78
CA THR A 45 10.73 -12.23 -25.10
C THR A 45 9.58 -13.11 -24.64
N LYS A 46 9.70 -14.43 -24.79
CA LYS A 46 8.72 -15.41 -24.31
C LYS A 46 8.52 -15.32 -22.80
N GLU A 47 9.62 -15.26 -22.04
CA GLU A 47 9.60 -15.09 -20.58
C GLU A 47 8.90 -13.78 -20.16
N LEU A 48 9.21 -12.66 -20.83
CA LEU A 48 8.56 -11.37 -20.56
C LEU A 48 7.05 -11.40 -20.84
N LEU A 49 6.63 -12.09 -21.91
CA LEU A 49 5.21 -12.26 -22.25
C LEU A 49 4.49 -13.11 -21.21
N THR A 50 5.09 -14.22 -20.75
CA THR A 50 4.53 -15.04 -19.65
C THR A 50 4.30 -14.19 -18.40
N ILE A 51 5.30 -13.41 -17.97
CA ILE A 51 5.19 -12.51 -16.81
C ILE A 51 4.07 -11.48 -17.01
N HIS A 52 3.90 -10.95 -18.24
CA HIS A 52 2.85 -9.98 -18.51
C HIS A 52 1.45 -10.60 -18.44
N ILE A 53 1.28 -11.80 -19.02
CA ILE A 53 0.04 -12.57 -18.95
C ILE A 53 -0.31 -12.84 -17.48
N GLU A 54 0.61 -13.39 -16.70
CA GLU A 54 0.39 -13.65 -15.27
C GLU A 54 0.01 -12.39 -14.48
N LYS A 55 0.62 -11.24 -14.79
CA LYS A 55 0.25 -9.94 -14.19
C LYS A 55 -1.14 -9.48 -14.58
N GLU A 56 -1.54 -9.63 -15.85
CA GLU A 56 -2.88 -9.30 -16.33
C GLU A 56 -3.94 -10.24 -15.72
N GLU A 57 -3.61 -11.51 -15.52
CA GLU A 57 -4.46 -12.47 -14.79
C GLU A 57 -4.62 -12.08 -13.32
N GLN A 58 -3.53 -11.68 -12.64
CA GLN A 58 -3.57 -11.21 -11.26
C GLN A 58 -4.36 -9.91 -11.08
N LYS A 59 -4.32 -8.99 -12.06
CA LYS A 59 -5.19 -7.80 -12.09
C LYS A 59 -6.68 -8.14 -12.24
N GLN A 60 -6.99 -9.32 -12.78
CA GLN A 60 -8.34 -9.83 -12.98
C GLN A 60 -8.79 -10.86 -11.94
N ALA A 61 -7.95 -11.16 -10.93
CA ALA A 61 -8.42 -11.76 -9.68
C ALA A 61 -9.64 -10.99 -9.17
N PRO A 62 -10.62 -11.65 -8.52
CA PRO A 62 -11.88 -11.02 -8.14
C PRO A 62 -11.60 -9.70 -7.44
N GLN A 63 -11.92 -8.60 -8.14
CA GLN A 63 -11.70 -7.25 -7.65
C GLN A 63 -12.51 -7.14 -6.37
N VAL A 64 -11.82 -7.17 -5.23
CA VAL A 64 -12.48 -7.14 -3.94
C VAL A 64 -13.28 -5.85 -3.93
N PRO A 65 -14.62 -5.89 -3.82
CA PRO A 65 -15.46 -4.75 -4.13
C PRO A 65 -15.01 -3.53 -3.32
N PRO A 66 -15.07 -2.32 -3.92
CA PRO A 66 -14.71 -1.11 -3.21
C PRO A 66 -15.60 -1.00 -1.98
N ILE A 67 -14.99 -0.77 -0.82
CA ILE A 67 -15.77 -0.55 0.40
C ILE A 67 -16.24 0.90 0.44
N GLN A 68 -17.45 1.11 0.94
CA GLN A 68 -17.91 2.45 1.27
C GLN A 68 -17.24 2.90 2.57
N LEU A 69 -16.47 3.98 2.50
CA LEU A 69 -15.83 4.56 3.68
C LEU A 69 -16.87 5.18 4.61
N ARG A 70 -16.70 4.95 5.91
CA ARG A 70 -17.52 5.53 6.97
C ARG A 70 -16.62 6.35 7.88
N LEU A 71 -16.81 7.68 7.86
CA LEU A 71 -16.15 8.56 8.82
C LEU A 71 -16.71 8.30 10.22
N PRO A 72 -15.85 8.27 11.26
CA PRO A 72 -16.29 8.00 12.63
C PRO A 72 -16.98 9.20 13.31
N PHE A 73 -16.87 10.40 12.73
CA PHE A 73 -17.41 11.63 13.30
C PHE A 73 -18.03 12.49 12.19
N ASP A 74 -19.22 13.05 12.46
CA ASP A 74 -19.94 13.94 11.54
C ASP A 74 -19.49 15.41 11.69
N SER A 75 -18.19 15.63 11.88
CA SER A 75 -17.61 16.97 12.05
C SER A 75 -16.86 17.37 10.79
N GLU A 76 -17.24 18.52 10.21
CA GLU A 76 -16.53 19.10 9.06
C GLU A 76 -15.05 19.37 9.38
N PHE A 77 -14.75 19.77 10.62
CA PHE A 77 -13.36 19.96 11.07
C PHE A 77 -12.59 18.65 11.05
N PHE A 78 -13.19 17.57 11.55
CA PHE A 78 -12.55 16.26 11.50
C PHE A 78 -12.30 15.80 10.05
N GLU A 79 -13.27 15.98 9.15
CA GLU A 79 -13.11 15.61 7.74
C GLU A 79 -11.96 16.37 7.07
N LYS A 80 -11.85 17.68 7.34
CA LYS A 80 -10.73 18.51 6.85
C LYS A 80 -9.40 18.02 7.42
N THR A 81 -9.30 17.79 8.73
CA THR A 81 -8.06 17.31 9.36
C THR A 81 -7.69 15.91 8.86
N TRP A 82 -8.67 15.04 8.62
CA TRP A 82 -8.46 13.72 8.04
C TRP A 82 -7.91 13.80 6.62
N THR A 83 -8.46 14.70 5.80
CA THR A 83 -7.97 14.96 4.44
C THR A 83 -6.53 15.43 4.48
N TYR A 84 -6.21 16.39 5.36
CA TYR A 84 -4.86 16.91 5.53
C TYR A 84 -3.87 15.84 5.99
N TRP A 85 -4.29 14.94 6.88
CA TRP A 85 -3.48 13.78 7.27
C TRP A 85 -3.14 12.86 6.10
N LYS A 86 -4.10 12.60 5.20
CA LYS A 86 -3.86 11.78 4.00
C LYS A 86 -2.88 12.46 3.04
N GLU A 87 -3.06 13.75 2.80
CA GLU A 87 -2.16 14.57 1.98
C GLU A 87 -0.74 14.57 2.54
N TYR A 88 -0.59 14.82 3.85
CA TYR A 88 0.68 14.74 4.55
C TYR A 88 1.37 13.39 4.36
N ARG A 89 0.63 12.27 4.45
CA ARG A 89 1.20 10.94 4.25
C ARG A 89 1.64 10.69 2.81
N LEU A 90 0.90 11.22 1.84
CA LEU A 90 1.28 11.17 0.44
C LEU A 90 2.53 11.99 0.19
N GLU A 91 2.56 13.26 0.60
CA GLU A 91 3.68 14.17 0.37
C GLU A 91 4.97 13.69 1.04
N LYS A 92 4.89 13.24 2.29
CA LYS A 92 6.09 12.92 3.08
C LYS A 92 6.59 11.49 2.92
N PHE A 93 5.69 10.54 2.66
CA PHE A 93 6.01 9.12 2.66
C PHE A 93 5.60 8.39 1.38
N GLU A 94 5.00 9.07 0.41
CA GLU A 94 4.48 8.48 -0.82
C GLU A 94 3.48 7.35 -0.56
N LYS A 95 2.70 7.48 0.54
CA LYS A 95 1.74 6.46 0.98
C LYS A 95 0.31 6.92 0.83
N ILE A 96 -0.45 6.16 0.05
CA ILE A 96 -1.91 6.29 -0.11
C ILE A 96 -2.58 5.16 0.65
N TYR A 97 -3.73 5.42 1.26
CA TYR A 97 -4.55 4.34 1.82
C TYR A 97 -5.35 3.66 0.72
N THR A 98 -5.34 2.33 0.70
CA THR A 98 -6.43 1.59 0.05
C THR A 98 -7.70 1.69 0.92
N GLY A 99 -8.89 1.51 0.34
CA GLY A 99 -10.15 1.74 1.08
C GLY A 99 -10.24 0.98 2.40
N ARG A 100 -9.83 -0.30 2.43
CA ARG A 100 -9.83 -1.12 3.67
C ARG A 100 -8.83 -0.63 4.70
N GLU A 101 -7.64 -0.20 4.26
CA GLU A 101 -6.66 0.37 5.16
C GLU A 101 -7.13 1.71 5.72
N GLU A 102 -7.78 2.55 4.91
CA GLU A 102 -8.36 3.80 5.37
C GLU A 102 -9.43 3.56 6.43
N GLN A 103 -10.34 2.60 6.20
CA GLN A 103 -11.35 2.26 7.20
C GLN A 103 -10.74 1.70 8.49
N MET A 104 -9.68 0.89 8.40
CA MET A 104 -8.95 0.42 9.58
C MET A 104 -8.26 1.55 10.33
N ALA A 105 -7.67 2.50 9.60
CA ALA A 105 -7.03 3.67 10.19
C ALA A 105 -8.06 4.57 10.90
N LEU A 106 -9.23 4.80 10.31
CA LEU A 106 -10.34 5.52 10.93
C LEU A 106 -10.86 4.82 12.19
N ASN A 107 -11.05 3.50 12.13
CA ASN A 107 -11.47 2.71 13.30
C ASN A 107 -10.42 2.75 14.42
N TYR A 108 -9.13 2.73 14.07
CA TYR A 108 -8.05 2.84 15.03
C TYR A 108 -8.00 4.24 15.66
N LEU A 109 -8.18 5.29 14.85
CA LEU A 109 -8.26 6.66 15.34
C LEU A 109 -9.42 6.86 16.32
N TYR A 110 -10.60 6.30 16.01
CA TYR A 110 -11.74 6.33 16.93
C TYR A 110 -11.44 5.67 18.28
N LYS A 111 -10.68 4.56 18.27
CA LYS A 111 -10.22 3.90 19.50
C LYS A 111 -9.19 4.74 20.25
N LEU A 112 -8.22 5.32 19.55
CA LEU A 112 -7.20 6.18 20.15
C LEU A 112 -7.80 7.42 20.82
N SER A 113 -8.86 7.96 20.22
CA SER A 113 -9.56 9.13 20.75
C SER A 113 -10.67 8.80 21.73
N ASN A 114 -10.87 7.53 22.06
CA ASN A 114 -11.96 7.04 22.90
C ASN A 114 -13.34 7.57 22.46
N GLY A 115 -13.56 7.66 21.15
CA GLY A 115 -14.81 8.16 20.57
C GLY A 115 -15.01 9.68 20.65
N ASP A 116 -14.00 10.45 21.07
CA ASP A 116 -14.06 11.92 21.06
C ASP A 116 -13.45 12.50 19.77
N SER A 117 -14.22 13.34 19.08
CA SER A 117 -13.81 13.94 17.80
C SER A 117 -12.68 14.96 17.98
N GLN A 118 -12.67 15.72 19.07
CA GLN A 118 -11.64 16.74 19.32
C GLN A 118 -10.30 16.07 19.63
N THR A 119 -10.32 15.02 20.44
CA THR A 119 -9.13 14.20 20.73
C THR A 119 -8.59 13.52 19.48
N ALA A 120 -9.46 13.09 18.55
CA ALA A 120 -9.03 12.53 17.26
C ALA A 120 -8.29 13.56 16.40
N ILE A 121 -8.82 14.79 16.32
CA ILE A 121 -8.17 15.91 15.61
C ILE A 121 -6.80 16.20 16.24
N LEU A 122 -6.73 16.34 17.56
CA LEU A 122 -5.47 16.57 18.27
C LEU A 122 -4.47 15.43 18.07
N CYS A 123 -4.92 14.17 18.01
CA CYS A 123 -4.07 13.04 17.67
C CYS A 123 -3.45 13.21 16.28
N LEU A 124 -4.25 13.54 15.26
CA LEU A 124 -3.76 13.73 13.90
C LEU A 124 -2.74 14.87 13.83
N GLU A 125 -3.08 16.03 14.40
CA GLU A 125 -2.19 17.20 14.44
C GLU A 125 -0.88 16.89 15.15
N TYR A 126 -0.92 16.22 16.30
CA TYR A 126 0.26 15.80 17.03
C TYR A 126 1.15 14.88 16.18
N ASN A 127 0.57 13.88 15.50
CA ASN A 127 1.35 12.96 14.67
C ASN A 127 1.96 13.66 13.45
N MET A 128 1.25 14.60 12.82
CA MET A 128 1.80 15.40 11.72
C MET A 128 2.97 16.27 12.19
N ALA A 129 2.78 16.99 13.29
CA ALA A 129 3.77 17.87 13.89
C ALA A 129 5.05 17.11 14.29
N ASN A 130 4.91 15.87 14.79
CA ASN A 130 6.04 15.03 15.18
C ASN A 130 6.66 14.23 14.01
N GLY A 131 6.19 14.42 12.79
CA GLY A 131 6.81 13.76 11.66
C GLY A 131 6.45 12.27 11.51
N CYS A 132 5.35 11.80 12.11
CA CYS A 132 5.05 10.38 12.23
C CYS A 132 4.40 9.79 10.96
N ASN A 133 4.85 8.59 10.55
CA ASN A 133 4.23 7.83 9.44
C ASN A 133 2.95 7.09 9.87
N LYS A 134 2.82 6.81 11.17
CA LYS A 134 1.70 6.07 11.79
C LYS A 134 1.07 6.93 12.87
N MET A 135 -0.19 6.64 13.22
CA MET A 135 -0.87 7.30 14.34
C MET A 135 -0.44 6.68 15.66
N TYR A 136 -0.07 7.54 16.59
CA TYR A 136 0.20 7.22 17.99
C TYR A 136 -0.77 8.01 18.90
N PRO A 137 -1.10 7.46 20.08
CA PRO A 137 -1.89 8.18 21.07
C PRO A 137 -1.18 9.46 21.52
N LEU A 138 -1.96 10.44 21.97
CA LEU A 138 -1.41 11.60 22.65
C LEU A 138 -0.70 11.18 23.95
N PRO A 139 0.43 11.81 24.30
CA PRO A 139 1.11 11.52 25.56
C PRO A 139 0.20 11.88 26.75
N GLU A 140 0.13 10.98 27.73
CA GLU A 140 -0.61 11.22 28.96
C GLU A 140 -0.04 12.46 29.67
N LYS A 141 -0.92 13.41 30.01
CA LYS A 141 -0.53 14.53 30.88
C LYS A 141 -0.17 13.94 32.24
N LYS A 142 1.13 13.88 32.56
CA LYS A 142 1.57 13.61 33.93
C LYS A 142 1.00 14.71 34.82
N THR A 143 -0.07 14.40 35.56
CA THR A 143 -0.55 15.26 36.63
C THR A 143 0.52 15.33 37.70
N THR A 144 1.34 16.38 37.64
CA THR A 144 2.21 16.77 38.76
C THR A 144 1.29 17.20 39.90
N GLN A 145 0.94 16.26 40.78
CA GLN A 145 0.32 16.60 42.05
C GLN A 145 1.32 17.48 42.82
N THR A 146 1.05 18.77 42.87
CA THR A 146 1.72 19.70 43.78
C THR A 146 1.50 19.19 45.19
N LYS A 147 2.56 18.64 45.81
CA LYS A 147 2.58 18.32 47.24
C LYS A 147 2.17 19.58 47.99
N LYS A 148 1.07 19.49 48.77
CA LYS A 148 0.68 20.48 49.77
C LYS A 148 1.89 20.75 50.67
N THR A 149 2.51 21.91 50.50
CA THR A 149 3.40 22.48 51.52
C THR A 149 2.52 22.84 52.70
N LYS A 150 2.71 22.15 53.83
CA LYS A 150 2.12 22.52 55.12
C LYS A 150 2.57 23.95 55.44
N SER A 151 1.62 24.85 55.62
CA SER A 151 1.83 26.12 56.32
C SER A 151 2.18 25.80 57.77
N ASN A 152 3.42 26.06 58.18
CA ASN A 152 3.74 26.24 59.58
C ASN A 152 3.35 27.69 59.92
N GLU A 153 2.28 27.84 60.69
CA GLU A 153 2.07 28.99 61.56
C GLU A 153 3.28 29.11 62.50
N LEU A 154 3.92 30.27 62.50
CA LEU A 154 4.85 30.68 63.54
C LEU A 154 4.07 31.65 64.43
N ASP A 155 3.74 31.16 65.61
CA ASP A 155 3.16 31.93 66.70
C ASP A 155 4.12 33.06 67.11
N ASP A 156 3.56 34.26 67.20
CA ASP A 156 4.12 35.42 67.87
C ASP A 156 4.48 35.08 69.33
N TYR A 157 5.69 35.45 69.76
CA TYR A 157 5.99 35.80 71.16
C TYR A 157 7.11 36.83 71.23
#